data_AF-A0A6G3TKJ0-F1
#
_entry.id   AF-A0A6G3TKJ0-F1
#
_cell.length_a   1.000
_cell.length_b   1.000
_cell.length_c   1.000
_cell.angle_alpha   90.00
_cell.angle_beta   90.00
_cell.angle_gamma   90.00
#
_symmetry.space_group_name_H-M   'P 1'
#
loop_
_entity.id
_entity.type
_entity.pdbx_description
1 polymer ?
#
loop_
_entity_poly.entity_id
_entity_poly.type
_entity_poly.pdbx_seq_one_letter_code
_entity_poly.pdbx_strand_id
1 'polypeptide(L)' 'APEAVPALITTLERRLRPHDPYRRVALACVEGLGALGDDRAGPVLNDALAHPVLAEAAVRALARIPGQR' A
#
# COMPACT_ATOMS: atom_id res chain seq x y z
N ALA A 1 -15.43 6.34 7.57
CA ALA A 1 -15.12 5.00 8.13
C ALA A 1 -13.61 4.79 8.08
N PRO A 2 -12.90 4.95 9.22
CA PRO A 2 -11.45 4.75 9.29
C PRO A 2 -11.02 3.26 9.32
N GLU A 3 -11.94 2.30 9.37
CA GLU A 3 -11.60 0.86 9.45
C GLU A 3 -11.19 0.19 8.12
N ALA A 4 -11.24 0.91 7.01
CA ALA A 4 -10.87 0.35 5.70
C ALA A 4 -9.35 0.04 5.60
N VAL A 5 -8.51 0.82 6.27
CA VAL A 5 -7.04 0.71 6.23
C VAL A 5 -6.54 -0.67 6.68
N PRO A 6 -6.85 -1.15 7.91
CA PRO A 6 -6.36 -2.46 8.36
C PRO A 6 -6.93 -3.61 7.55
N ALA A 7 -8.18 -3.50 7.07
CA ALA A 7 -8.79 -4.52 6.23
C ALA A 7 -8.06 -4.67 4.88
N LEU A 8 -7.71 -3.55 4.23
CA LEU A 8 -6.96 -3.57 2.98
C LEU A 8 -5.53 -4.09 3.18
N ILE A 9 -4.85 -3.69 4.26
CA ILE A 9 -3.51 -4.17 4.62
C ILE A 9 -3.51 -5.69 4.84
N THR A 10 -4.42 -6.20 5.67
CA THR A 10 -4.51 -7.65 5.96
C THR A 10 -4.84 -8.49 4.71
N THR A 11 -5.51 -7.87 3.74
CA THR A 11 -5.83 -8.52 2.46
C THR A 11 -4.64 -8.50 1.51
N LEU A 12 -3.89 -7.39 1.47
CA LEU A 12 -2.63 -7.24 0.75
C LEU A 12 -1.58 -8.24 1.25
N GLU A 13 -1.34 -8.31 2.57
CA GLU A 13 -0.34 -9.21 3.15
C GLU A 13 -0.62 -10.69 2.87
N ARG A 14 -1.90 -11.12 2.94
CA ARG A 14 -2.27 -12.50 2.58
C ARG A 14 -2.16 -12.80 1.09
N ARG A 15 -2.23 -11.78 0.24
CA ARG A 15 -2.23 -11.91 -1.23
C ARG A 15 -0.88 -11.61 -1.86
N LEU A 16 0.12 -11.11 -1.12
CA LEU A 16 1.49 -10.96 -1.58
C LEU A 16 2.27 -12.30 -1.60
N ARG A 17 1.60 -13.39 -2.02
CA ARG A 17 2.28 -14.64 -2.38
C ARG A 17 2.93 -14.45 -3.76
N PRO A 18 4.11 -15.07 -4.02
CA PRO A 18 5.00 -14.72 -5.13
C PRO A 18 4.49 -14.98 -6.57
N HIS A 19 3.19 -15.13 -6.84
CA HIS A 19 2.62 -15.34 -8.17
C HIS A 19 1.21 -14.74 -8.37
N ASP A 20 0.79 -13.79 -7.53
CA ASP A 20 -0.63 -13.40 -7.50
C ASP A 20 -1.05 -12.53 -8.71
N PRO A 21 -2.05 -12.96 -9.53
CA PRO A 21 -2.57 -12.21 -10.67
C PRO A 21 -3.34 -10.94 -10.27
N TYR A 22 -3.47 -10.65 -8.97
CA TYR A 22 -4.18 -9.51 -8.41
C TYR A 22 -3.38 -8.20 -8.35
N ARG A 23 -2.37 -8.00 -9.21
CA ARG A 23 -1.56 -6.76 -9.28
C ARG A 23 -2.40 -5.47 -9.33
N ARG A 24 -3.52 -5.48 -10.04
CA ARG A 24 -4.43 -4.32 -10.13
C ARG A 24 -5.09 -3.99 -8.78
N VAL A 25 -5.40 -5.00 -7.98
CA VAL A 25 -5.99 -4.81 -6.64
C VAL A 25 -4.93 -4.32 -5.65
N ALA A 26 -3.71 -4.86 -5.72
CA ALA A 26 -2.60 -4.35 -4.92
C ALA A 26 -2.32 -2.87 -5.21
N LEU A 27 -2.32 -2.46 -6.49
CA LEU A 27 -2.18 -1.06 -6.89
C LEU A 27 -3.30 -0.20 -6.31
N ALA A 28 -4.56 -0.62 -6.46
CA ALA A 28 -5.71 0.11 -5.93
C ALA A 28 -5.66 0.28 -4.41
N CYS A 29 -5.18 -0.73 -3.68
CA CYS A 29 -4.97 -0.63 -2.24
C CYS A 29 -3.84 0.37 -1.89
N VAL A 30 -2.70 0.33 -2.60
CA VAL A 30 -1.58 1.26 -2.39
C VAL A 30 -2.02 2.70 -2.66
N GLU A 31 -2.74 2.95 -3.76
CA GLU A 31 -3.31 4.26 -4.07
C GLU A 31 -4.33 4.71 -3.02
N GLY A 32 -5.21 3.81 -2.57
CA GLY A 32 -6.19 4.09 -1.52
C GLY A 32 -5.53 4.43 -0.19
N LEU A 33 -4.51 3.69 0.22
CA LEU A 33 -3.73 3.95 1.44
C LEU A 33 -2.99 5.29 1.36
N GLY A 34 -2.39 5.61 0.21
CA GLY A 34 -1.73 6.90 -0.03
C GLY A 34 -2.69 8.10 -0.09
N ALA A 35 -3.93 7.89 -0.51
CA ALA A 35 -4.98 8.91 -0.46
C ALA A 35 -5.50 9.14 0.96
N LEU A 36 -5.51 8.09 1.78
CA LEU A 36 -5.89 8.17 3.20
C LEU A 36 -4.79 8.81 4.05
N GLY A 37 -3.52 8.73 3.64
CA GLY A 37 -2.40 9.36 4.33
C GLY A 37 -2.16 8.79 5.74
N ASP A 38 -2.55 7.53 5.98
CA ASP A 38 -2.40 6.88 7.28
C ASP A 38 -0.97 6.35 7.44
N ASP A 39 -0.29 6.77 8.51
CA ASP A 39 1.09 6.40 8.84
C ASP A 39 1.27 4.88 8.99
N ARG A 40 0.21 4.17 9.38
CA ARG A 40 0.21 2.70 9.49
C ARG A 40 0.40 1.99 8.15
N ALA A 41 0.21 2.69 7.02
CA ALA A 41 0.51 2.17 5.70
C ALA A 41 2.02 2.21 5.37
N GLY A 42 2.83 2.96 6.10
CA GLY A 42 4.27 3.13 5.87
C GLY A 42 5.04 1.84 5.61
N PRO A 43 5.00 0.82 6.50
CA PRO A 43 5.72 -0.44 6.28
C PRO A 43 5.23 -1.21 5.05
N VAL A 44 3.92 -1.23 4.78
CA VAL A 44 3.33 -1.89 3.59
C VAL A 44 3.74 -1.18 2.30
N LEU A 45 3.76 0.16 2.30
CA LEU A 45 4.22 0.95 1.16
C LEU A 45 5.72 0.73 0.92
N ASN A 46 6.51 0.59 1.99
CA ASN A 46 7.93 0.27 1.90
C ASN A 46 8.17 -1.13 1.31
N ASP A 47 7.42 -2.15 1.72
CA ASP A 47 7.48 -3.48 1.10
C ASP A 47 7.02 -3.44 -0.37
N ALA A 48 6.04 -2.59 -0.70
CA ALA A 48 5.60 -2.40 -2.09
C ALA A 48 6.69 -1.80 -2.99
N LEU A 49 7.71 -1.13 -2.45
CA LEU A 49 8.88 -0.65 -3.22
C LEU A 49 9.71 -1.79 -3.80
N ALA A 50 9.68 -2.99 -3.20
CA ALA A 50 10.34 -4.17 -3.75
C ALA A 50 9.70 -4.65 -5.06
N HIS A 51 8.53 -4.12 -5.42
CA HIS A 51 7.81 -4.43 -6.65
C HIS A 51 7.80 -3.24 -7.61
N PRO A 52 8.49 -3.29 -8.76
CA PRO A 52 8.64 -2.13 -9.65
C PRO A 52 7.32 -1.57 -10.18
N VAL A 53 6.28 -2.41 -10.29
CA VAL A 53 4.94 -2.02 -10.76
C VAL A 53 4.14 -1.24 -9.72
N LEU A 54 4.46 -1.40 -8.44
CA LEU A 54 3.80 -0.73 -7.32
C LEU A 54 4.66 0.40 -6.74
N ALA A 55 5.97 0.37 -7.00
CA ALA A 55 6.94 1.33 -6.48
C ALA A 55 6.55 2.79 -6.76
N GLU A 56 6.11 3.13 -7.97
CA GLU A 56 5.74 4.51 -8.30
C GLU A 56 4.52 4.99 -7.48
N ALA A 57 3.50 4.15 -7.34
CA ALA A 57 2.32 4.45 -6.53
C ALA A 57 2.69 4.55 -5.04
N ALA A 58 3.57 3.68 -4.56
CA ALA A 58 4.04 3.66 -3.19
C ALA A 58 4.87 4.89 -2.82
N VAL A 59 5.78 5.35 -3.70
CA VAL A 59 6.55 6.58 -3.49
C VAL A 59 5.63 7.79 -3.40
N ARG A 60 4.63 7.90 -4.30
CA ARG A 60 3.64 8.99 -4.25
C ARG A 60 2.79 8.94 -2.99
N ALA A 61 2.43 7.75 -2.52
CA ALA A 61 1.69 7.55 -1.29
C ALA A 61 2.52 7.98 -0.07
N LEU A 62 3.77 7.53 0.02
CA LEU A 62 4.71 7.90 1.09
C LEU A 62 4.97 9.40 1.15
N ALA A 63 5.11 10.06 -0.01
CA ALA A 63 5.28 11.52 -0.08
C ALA A 63 4.07 12.31 0.46
N ARG A 64 2.90 11.70 0.57
CA ARG A 64 1.68 12.32 1.13
C ARG A 64 1.49 12.03 2.61
N ILE A 65 2.23 11.10 3.21
CA ILE A 65 2.16 10.77 4.63
C ILE A 65 3.10 11.73 5.38
N PRO A 66 2.58 12.73 6.11
CA PRO A 66 3.41 13.77 6.72
C PRO A 66 4.15 13.31 7.99
N GLY A 67 4.01 12.05 8.42
CA GLY A 67 4.58 11.53 9.67
C GLY A 67 5.79 10.62 9.53
N GLN A 68 6.19 10.20 8.32
CA GLN A 68 7.31 9.27 8.13
C GLN A 68 8.69 9.96 8.05
N ARG A 69 8.98 10.89 8.98
CA ARG A 69 10.31 11.49 9.18
C ARG A 69 11.03 10.88 10.36
#